data_AF-A0A819PZ25-F1
#
_entry.id   AF-A0A819PZ25-F1
#
_cell.length_a   1.000
_cell.length_b   1.000
_cell.length_c   1.000
_cell.angle_alpha   90.00
_cell.angle_beta   90.00
_cell.angle_gamma   90.00
#
_symmetry.space_group_name_H-M   'P 1'
#
loop_
_entity.id
_entity.type
_entity.pdbx_description
1 polymer ?
#
loop_
_entity_poly.entity_id
_entity_poly.type
_entity_poly.pdbx_seq_one_letter_code
_entity_poly.pdbx_strand_id
1 'polypeptide(L)'
;MGPYTGRSLNISNEINGILLNPNCEFELNFIPLNTLGQWFKLININEKDNNYNNKDFIKTSSIYEVNKAFEKSLIDWLPEFNKI
;
A
#
# COMPACT_ATOMS: atom_id res chain seq x y z
N MET A 1 10.53 5.85 9.97
CA MET A 1 9.73 5.99 8.74
C MET A 1 9.24 4.63 8.28
N GLY A 2 8.35 3.98 9.05
CA GLY A 2 7.91 2.62 8.73
C GLY A 2 6.87 2.58 7.59
N PRO A 3 6.70 1.43 6.92
CA PRO A 3 5.62 1.21 5.98
C PRO A 3 4.26 1.13 6.69
N TYR A 4 3.19 1.34 5.95
CA TYR A 4 1.83 0.98 6.37
C TYR A 4 1.73 -0.54 6.56
N THR A 5 1.24 -1.00 7.71
CA THR A 5 1.25 -2.42 8.12
C THR A 5 0.14 -2.70 9.13
N GLY A 6 -0.11 -3.98 9.43
CA GLY A 6 -1.04 -4.44 10.48
C GLY A 6 -2.52 -4.45 10.08
N ARG A 7 -2.86 -4.22 8.81
CA ARG A 7 -4.24 -4.21 8.31
C ARG A 7 -4.41 -5.14 7.12
N SER A 8 -5.29 -6.12 7.27
CA SER A 8 -5.67 -7.04 6.19
C SER A 8 -6.42 -6.30 5.10
N LEU A 9 -6.22 -6.69 3.84
CA LEU A 9 -6.96 -6.13 2.70
C LEU A 9 -8.48 -6.36 2.83
N ASN A 10 -8.90 -7.41 3.56
CA ASN A 10 -10.31 -7.72 3.78
C ASN A 10 -11.07 -6.66 4.58
N ILE A 11 -10.36 -5.78 5.31
CA ILE A 11 -10.99 -4.70 6.07
C ILE A 11 -11.75 -3.72 5.16
N SER A 12 -11.39 -3.65 3.87
CA SER A 12 -12.09 -2.84 2.86
C SER A 12 -13.58 -3.19 2.72
N ASN A 13 -13.98 -4.41 3.04
CA ASN A 13 -15.40 -4.82 3.02
C ASN A 13 -16.20 -4.28 4.22
N GLU A 14 -15.52 -3.75 5.24
CA GLU A 14 -16.13 -3.33 6.51
C GLU A 14 -16.10 -1.81 6.70
N ILE A 15 -15.34 -1.07 5.86
CA ILE A 15 -15.10 0.37 6.01
C ILE A 15 -15.22 1.09 4.67
N ASN A 16 -15.61 2.36 4.71
CA ASN A 16 -15.69 3.20 3.52
C ASN A 16 -14.38 3.93 3.19
N GLY A 17 -13.35 3.81 4.05
CA GLY A 17 -12.08 4.47 3.84
C GLY A 17 -11.15 4.44 5.05
N ILE A 18 -9.92 4.87 4.82
CA ILE A 18 -8.86 4.98 5.85
C ILE A 18 -8.24 6.36 5.73
N LEU A 19 -8.22 7.09 6.84
CA LEU A 19 -7.50 8.35 6.99
C LEU A 19 -6.29 8.10 7.90
N LEU A 20 -5.09 8.23 7.34
CA LEU A 20 -3.85 8.13 8.12
C LEU A 20 -3.61 9.50 8.77
N ASN A 21 -3.30 9.50 10.07
CA ASN A 21 -2.72 10.66 10.76
C ASN A 21 -1.20 10.47 10.80
N PRO A 22 -0.44 11.04 9.85
CA PRO A 22 0.98 10.73 9.68
C PRO A 22 1.84 11.60 10.64
N ASN A 23 3.14 11.69 10.40
CA ASN A 23 4.05 12.46 11.26
C ASN A 23 3.84 13.97 11.05
N CYS A 24 4.27 14.77 12.03
CA CYS A 24 4.23 16.22 11.94
C CYS A 24 5.16 16.76 10.85
N GLU A 25 6.35 16.17 10.72
CA GLU A 25 7.33 16.56 9.72
C GLU A 25 6.89 16.06 8.34
N PHE A 26 6.61 16.99 7.43
CA PHE A 26 6.05 16.68 6.12
C PHE A 26 6.90 15.69 5.32
N GLU A 27 8.21 15.93 5.24
CA GLU A 27 9.16 15.10 4.45
C GLU A 27 9.22 13.65 4.94
N LEU A 28 8.90 13.44 6.22
CA LEU A 28 8.88 12.12 6.81
C LEU A 28 7.65 11.30 6.33
N ASN A 29 6.65 11.92 5.71
CA ASN A 29 5.41 11.23 5.35
C ASN A 29 5.46 10.48 4.02
N PHE A 30 6.57 10.52 3.28
CA PHE A 30 6.68 9.80 2.00
C PHE A 30 6.42 8.30 2.13
N ILE A 31 7.15 7.61 3.02
CA ILE A 31 7.01 6.14 3.16
C ILE A 31 5.62 5.73 3.67
N PRO A 32 5.07 6.32 4.76
CA PRO A 32 3.74 5.97 5.23
C PRO A 32 2.64 6.18 4.18
N LEU A 33 2.70 7.28 3.41
CA LEU A 33 1.70 7.58 2.38
C LEU A 33 1.87 6.72 1.12
N ASN A 34 3.10 6.52 0.65
CA ASN A 34 3.38 5.70 -0.52
C ASN A 34 2.93 4.25 -0.30
N THR A 35 3.28 3.67 0.85
CA THR A 35 2.89 2.29 1.20
C THR A 35 1.38 2.13 1.44
N LEU A 36 0.70 3.13 2.02
CA LEU A 36 -0.77 3.16 2.07
C LEU A 36 -1.39 3.13 0.66
N GLY A 37 -0.84 3.91 -0.27
CA GLY A 37 -1.27 3.93 -1.67
C GLY A 37 -1.04 2.59 -2.37
N GLN A 38 0.07 1.91 -2.10
CA GLN A 38 0.33 0.55 -2.60
C GLN A 38 -0.69 -0.46 -2.05
N TRP A 39 -1.03 -0.38 -0.77
CA TRP A 39 -2.05 -1.23 -0.15
C TRP A 39 -3.44 -1.03 -0.78
N PHE A 40 -3.87 0.23 -1.01
CA PHE A 40 -5.15 0.52 -1.68
C PHE A 40 -5.20 0.04 -3.13
N LYS A 41 -4.08 0.09 -3.87
CA LYS A 41 -4.02 -0.45 -5.23
C LYS A 41 -4.33 -1.95 -5.26
N LEU A 42 -3.87 -2.72 -4.27
CA LEU A 42 -4.18 -4.15 -4.18
C LEU A 42 -5.65 -4.42 -3.88
N ILE A 43 -6.32 -3.58 -3.06
CA ILE A 43 -7.77 -3.68 -2.86
C ILE A 43 -8.51 -3.52 -4.17
N ASN A 44 -8.19 -2.47 -4.93
CA ASN A 44 -8.85 -2.20 -6.20
C ASN A 44 -8.62 -3.30 -7.24
N ILE A 45 -7.46 -3.97 -7.20
CA ILE A 45 -7.19 -5.16 -8.04
C ILE A 45 -8.09 -6.32 -7.61
N ASN A 46 -8.14 -6.61 -6.30
CA ASN A 46 -8.99 -7.68 -5.76
C ASN A 46 -10.49 -7.46 -6.06
N GLU A 47 -10.97 -6.22 -6.01
CA GLU A 47 -12.36 -5.88 -6.39
C GLU A 47 -12.65 -6.14 -7.87
N LYS A 48 -11.73 -5.79 -8.77
CA LYS A 48 -11.87 -6.07 -10.22
C LYS A 48 -11.83 -7.56 -10.51
N ASP A 49 -10.94 -8.28 -9.83
CA ASP A 49 -10.74 -9.72 -10.00
C ASP A 49 -11.91 -10.54 -9.47
N ASN A 50 -12.58 -10.12 -8.39
CA ASN A 50 -13.82 -10.77 -7.94
C ASN A 50 -14.94 -10.75 -8.99
N ASN A 51 -14.90 -9.80 -9.94
CA ASN A 51 -15.82 -9.77 -11.08
C ASN A 51 -15.44 -10.74 -12.22
N TYR A 52 -14.20 -11.27 -12.24
CA TYR A 52 -13.71 -12.23 -13.23
C TYR A 52 -13.41 -13.59 -12.55
N ASN A 53 -14.19 -14.63 -12.87
CA ASN A 53 -14.16 -15.96 -12.24
C ASN A 53 -12.84 -16.77 -12.43
N ASN A 54 -11.69 -16.35 -11.89
CA ASN A 54 -10.42 -17.07 -12.05
C ASN A 54 -9.64 -17.30 -10.74
N LYS A 55 -10.25 -18.02 -9.79
CA LYS A 55 -9.87 -18.07 -8.36
C LYS A 55 -8.46 -18.59 -7.99
N ASP A 56 -7.79 -19.34 -8.86
CA ASP A 56 -6.60 -20.12 -8.45
C ASP A 56 -5.24 -19.41 -8.67
N PHE A 57 -5.13 -18.46 -9.61
CA PHE A 57 -3.91 -17.64 -9.80
C PHE A 57 -3.89 -16.36 -8.93
N ILE A 58 -5.06 -15.96 -8.42
CA ILE A 58 -5.30 -14.67 -7.77
C ILE A 58 -4.80 -14.63 -6.32
N LYS A 59 -4.80 -15.77 -5.63
CA LYS A 59 -4.54 -15.84 -4.18
C LYS A 59 -3.11 -15.48 -3.77
N THR A 60 -2.14 -15.56 -4.68
CA THR A 60 -0.73 -15.20 -4.43
C THR A 60 -0.42 -13.77 -4.85
N SER A 61 -1.14 -13.21 -5.82
CA SER A 61 -1.02 -11.80 -6.25
C SER A 61 -1.76 -10.84 -5.32
N SER A 62 -2.62 -11.34 -4.44
CA SER A 62 -3.52 -10.56 -3.58
C SER A 62 -2.98 -10.28 -2.18
N ILE A 63 -1.72 -10.58 -1.88
CA ILE A 63 -1.15 -10.37 -0.54
C ILE A 63 -0.36 -9.06 -0.53
N TYR A 64 -0.67 -8.19 0.43
CA TYR A 64 0.14 -7.00 0.69
C TYR A 64 1.42 -7.38 1.44
N GLU A 65 2.55 -7.36 0.74
CA GLU A 65 3.86 -7.65 1.30
C GLU A 65 4.55 -6.38 1.80
N VAL A 66 4.53 -6.18 3.12
CA VAL A 66 5.03 -4.97 3.79
C VAL A 66 6.49 -4.65 3.43
N ASN A 67 7.37 -5.64 3.42
CA ASN A 67 8.79 -5.44 3.11
C ASN A 67 9.00 -5.00 1.67
N LYS A 68 8.29 -5.62 0.70
CA LYS A 68 8.35 -5.21 -0.71
C LYS A 68 7.82 -3.80 -0.92
N ALA A 69 6.71 -3.46 -0.26
CA ALA A 69 6.15 -2.11 -0.33
C ALA A 69 7.10 -1.06 0.26
N PHE A 70 7.79 -1.40 1.35
CA PHE A 70 8.81 -0.56 1.97
C PHE A 70 10.03 -0.35 1.07
N GLU A 71 10.63 -1.42 0.56
CA GLU A 71 11.77 -1.36 -0.36
C GLU A 71 11.44 -0.53 -1.60
N LYS A 72 10.27 -0.79 -2.20
CA LYS A 72 9.78 0.01 -3.33
C LYS A 72 9.66 1.49 -2.97
N SER A 73 9.13 1.81 -1.80
CA SER A 73 8.99 3.20 -1.36
C SER A 73 10.35 3.87 -1.16
N LEU A 74 11.35 3.17 -0.64
CA LEU A 74 12.71 3.71 -0.52
C LEU A 74 13.31 4.03 -1.89
N ILE A 75 13.16 3.12 -2.86
CA ILE A 75 13.62 3.31 -4.23
C ILE A 75 12.91 4.50 -4.89
N ASP A 76 11.58 4.59 -4.73
CA ASP A 76 10.78 5.68 -5.30
C ASP A 76 11.12 7.04 -4.64
N TRP A 77 11.57 7.06 -3.38
CA TRP A 77 11.94 8.28 -2.66
C TRP A 77 13.36 8.76 -2.98
N LEU A 78 14.29 7.83 -3.24
CA LEU A 78 15.72 8.11 -3.40
C LEU A 78 16.04 9.27 -4.38
N PRO A 79 15.37 9.42 -5.54
CA PRO A 79 15.65 10.52 -6.46
C PRO A 79 15.40 11.92 -5.87
N GLU A 80 14.53 12.05 -4.85
CA GLU A 80 14.23 13.34 -4.23
C GLU A 80 15.41 13.91 -3.44
N PHE A 81 16.28 13.05 -2.91
CA PHE A 81 17.49 13.49 -2.18
C PHE A 81 18.58 14.04 -3.09
N ASN A 82 18.56 13.70 -4.39
CA ASN A 82 19.54 14.17 -5.37
C ASN A 82 19.14 15.51 -6.01
N LYS A 83 18.01 16.11 -5.61
CA LYS A 83 17.55 17.42 -6.10
C LYS A 83 18.06 18.60 -5.27
N ILE A 84 18.81 18.32 -4.20
CA ILE A 84 19.36 19.28 -3.26
C ILE A 84 20.79 19.65 -3.68
#